data_AF-A0A954WYJ2-F1
#
_entry.id   AF-A0A954WYJ2-F1
#
_cell.length_a   1.000
_cell.length_b   1.000
_cell.length_c   1.000
_cell.angle_alpha   90.00
_cell.angle_beta   90.00
_cell.angle_gamma   90.00
#
_symmetry.space_group_name_H-M   'P 1'
#
loop_
_entity.id
_entity.type
_entity.pdbx_description
1 polymer ?
#
loop_
_entity_poly.entity_id
_entity_poly.type
_entity_poly.pdbx_seq_one_letter_code
_entity_poly.pdbx_strand_id
1 'polypeptide(L)'
;LIVATGGKSLLVALDKASGESVWETPNPDKQMMSHSSIAVCEIGGVRQYTYCTLSGLSGVSAESGELLWTFPWKFNTAVAPSPLFLGDGRFLLTSGYHAQTVVCQATVKDGAWSAAEITAFEPPPRGWNSEVHTPIFYRDHIYGIGKVRRGMWTCLDLEGNELWTSGREATFGMGGYVLADGLFFALDGKTGALRLIDATADEYRQLAEALLLAGPDVWAPPVISGGKLLIRDLGKLLCLDVSAGNAPSPTDSTQTLTQSVDSLGGG
;
A
#
# COMPACT_ATOMS: atom_id res chain seq x y z
N LEU A 1 -16.91 8.30 9.87
CA LEU A 1 -15.81 8.61 8.92
C LEU A 1 -14.63 9.12 9.75
N ILE A 2 -13.39 8.71 9.48
CA ILE A 2 -12.20 9.25 10.17
C ILE A 2 -11.40 10.07 9.18
N VAL A 3 -10.97 11.26 9.59
CA VAL A 3 -10.25 12.22 8.76
C VAL A 3 -8.99 12.68 9.49
N ALA A 4 -7.84 12.63 8.83
CA ALA A 4 -6.64 13.32 9.29
C ALA A 4 -6.72 14.78 8.83
N THR A 5 -6.62 15.73 9.75
CA THR A 5 -6.83 17.16 9.44
C THR A 5 -5.60 18.03 9.68
N GLY A 6 -4.63 17.60 10.51
CA GLY A 6 -3.31 18.25 10.63
C GLY A 6 -3.29 19.68 11.18
N GLY A 7 -4.45 20.18 11.59
CA GLY A 7 -4.62 21.53 12.09
C GLY A 7 -4.65 21.52 13.61
N LYS A 8 -5.69 22.12 14.19
CA LYS A 8 -5.96 22.07 15.64
C LYS A 8 -6.10 20.63 16.16
N SER A 9 -6.65 19.75 15.35
CA SER A 9 -6.88 18.35 15.66
C SER A 9 -6.04 17.48 14.71
N LEU A 10 -5.53 16.37 15.22
CA LEU A 10 -4.73 15.42 14.46
C LEU A 10 -5.66 14.55 13.61
N LEU A 11 -6.58 13.87 14.29
CA LEU A 11 -7.65 13.07 13.71
C LEU A 11 -9.01 13.59 14.20
N VAL A 12 -10.02 13.42 13.35
CA VAL A 12 -11.43 13.71 13.67
C VAL A 12 -12.27 12.52 13.25
N ALA A 13 -13.14 12.06 14.14
CA ALA A 13 -14.22 11.15 13.80
C ALA A 13 -15.50 11.93 13.56
N LEU A 14 -16.13 11.69 12.42
CA LEU A 14 -17.41 12.28 12.04
C LEU A 14 -18.48 11.18 11.96
N ASP A 15 -19.70 11.50 12.36
CA ASP A 15 -20.85 10.71 12.00
C ASP A 15 -20.98 10.67 10.46
N LYS A 16 -21.25 9.49 9.91
CA LYS A 16 -21.24 9.31 8.45
C LYS A 16 -22.43 10.00 7.77
N ALA A 17 -23.56 10.14 8.46
CA ALA A 17 -24.79 10.68 7.90
C ALA A 17 -24.89 12.20 8.12
N SER A 18 -24.63 12.69 9.33
CA SER A 18 -24.74 14.11 9.67
C SER A 18 -23.47 14.90 9.40
N GLY A 19 -22.31 14.24 9.40
CA GLY A 19 -21.01 14.92 9.34
C GLY A 19 -20.61 15.64 10.64
N GLU A 20 -21.37 15.46 11.73
CA GLU A 20 -21.04 16.03 13.03
C GLU A 20 -19.85 15.31 13.68
N SER A 21 -19.06 16.06 14.45
CA SER A 21 -17.91 15.52 15.17
C SER A 21 -18.36 14.60 16.32
N VAL A 22 -17.85 13.36 16.31
CA VAL A 22 -18.01 12.38 17.39
C VAL A 22 -16.91 12.56 18.43
N TRP A 23 -15.67 12.68 17.96
CA TRP A 23 -14.52 13.02 18.78
C TRP A 23 -13.42 13.66 17.93
N GLU A 24 -12.51 14.36 18.60
CA GLU A 24 -11.32 14.97 18.01
C GLU A 24 -10.09 14.62 18.84
N THR A 25 -8.99 14.28 18.18
CA THR A 25 -7.68 14.12 18.82
C THR A 25 -6.97 15.48 18.80
N PRO A 26 -6.69 16.13 19.94
CA PRO A 26 -5.97 17.41 19.95
C PRO A 26 -4.56 17.29 19.33
N ASN A 27 -4.09 18.34 18.65
CA ASN A 27 -2.75 18.42 18.05
C ASN A 27 -1.94 19.59 18.65
N PRO A 28 -1.61 19.57 19.96
CA PRO A 28 -0.91 20.68 20.62
C PRO A 28 0.50 20.90 20.06
N ASP A 29 1.15 19.84 19.59
CA ASP A 29 2.50 19.87 19.02
C ASP A 29 2.53 20.34 17.56
N LYS A 30 1.36 20.65 16.99
CA LYS A 30 1.20 21.12 15.60
C LYS A 30 1.87 20.18 14.59
N GLN A 31 1.69 18.88 14.79
CA GLN A 31 2.19 17.88 13.85
C GLN A 31 1.57 18.11 12.48
N MET A 32 2.43 18.29 11.47
CA MET A 32 2.00 18.53 10.10
C MET A 32 1.60 17.21 9.43
N MET A 33 0.52 17.22 8.65
CA MET A 33 0.09 16.06 7.89
C MET A 33 1.10 15.62 6.83
N SER A 34 1.06 14.33 6.52
CA SER A 34 1.65 13.78 5.31
C SER A 34 0.60 13.03 4.48
N HIS A 35 1.04 12.42 3.37
CA HIS A 35 0.17 11.78 2.37
C HIS A 35 -0.26 10.34 2.73
N SER A 36 0.26 9.81 3.84
CA SER A 36 -0.13 8.53 4.41
C SER A 36 -1.64 8.44 4.59
N SER A 37 -2.20 7.24 4.42
CA SER A 37 -3.56 6.96 4.87
C SER A 37 -3.58 6.56 6.34
N ILE A 38 -4.75 6.66 6.97
CA ILE A 38 -5.01 6.13 8.30
C ILE A 38 -5.13 4.60 8.19
N ALA A 39 -4.34 3.86 8.96
CA ALA A 39 -4.45 2.42 9.09
C ALA A 39 -5.21 2.05 10.37
N VAL A 40 -5.77 0.84 10.40
CA VAL A 40 -6.49 0.30 11.56
C VAL A 40 -5.73 -0.91 12.08
N CYS A 41 -5.56 -0.99 13.39
CA CYS A 41 -4.98 -2.16 14.04
C CYS A 41 -5.65 -2.40 15.40
N GLU A 42 -5.29 -3.52 16.01
CA GLU A 42 -5.60 -3.83 17.41
C GLU A 42 -4.31 -4.20 18.13
N ILE A 43 -4.07 -3.59 19.29
CA ILE A 43 -2.90 -3.85 20.14
C ILE A 43 -3.43 -3.95 21.57
N GLY A 44 -3.06 -5.01 22.31
CA GLY A 44 -3.50 -5.19 23.69
C GLY A 44 -5.03 -5.15 23.89
N GLY A 45 -5.80 -5.59 22.90
CA GLY A 45 -7.28 -5.56 22.92
C GLY A 45 -7.90 -4.18 22.65
N VAL A 46 -7.10 -3.17 22.33
CA VAL A 46 -7.58 -1.82 22.00
C VAL A 46 -7.49 -1.61 20.50
N ARG A 47 -8.65 -1.34 19.86
CA ARG A 47 -8.72 -0.96 18.45
C ARG A 47 -8.27 0.48 18.27
N GLN A 48 -7.36 0.71 17.31
CA GLN A 48 -6.68 1.99 17.13
C GLN A 48 -6.64 2.41 15.67
N TYR A 49 -6.62 3.72 15.45
CA TYR A 49 -6.23 4.34 14.19
C TYR A 49 -4.76 4.74 14.27
N THR A 50 -3.97 4.34 13.28
CA THR A 50 -2.57 4.74 13.17
C THR A 50 -2.36 5.66 11.98
N TYR A 51 -1.56 6.70 12.17
CA TYR A 51 -1.34 7.72 11.15
C TYR A 51 0.08 8.27 11.21
N CYS A 52 0.72 8.38 10.04
CA CYS A 52 2.02 9.01 9.90
C CYS A 52 1.88 10.51 9.59
N THR A 53 2.41 11.33 10.49
CA THR A 53 2.62 12.78 10.30
C THR A 53 4.05 13.04 9.83
N LEU A 54 4.40 14.31 9.61
CA LEU A 54 5.79 14.74 9.43
C LEU A 54 6.66 14.60 10.69
N SER A 55 6.08 14.20 11.83
CA SER A 55 6.79 13.96 13.08
C SER A 55 7.00 12.47 13.38
N GLY A 56 6.32 11.57 12.68
CA GLY A 56 6.41 10.12 12.89
C GLY A 56 5.04 9.44 12.95
N LEU A 57 4.97 8.30 13.61
CA LEU A 57 3.75 7.49 13.74
C LEU A 57 3.00 7.85 15.03
N SER A 58 1.68 7.93 14.96
CA SER A 58 0.80 8.06 16.13
C SER A 58 -0.22 6.94 16.17
N GLY A 59 -0.55 6.46 17.37
CA GLY A 59 -1.67 5.55 17.63
C GLY A 59 -2.77 6.26 18.43
N VAL A 60 -3.99 6.22 17.91
CA VAL A 60 -5.15 6.91 18.47
C VAL A 60 -6.25 5.90 18.76
N SER A 61 -6.83 5.93 19.96
CA SER A 61 -7.98 5.09 20.33
C SER A 61 -9.13 5.27 19.34
N ALA A 62 -9.63 4.17 18.79
CA ALA A 62 -10.76 4.23 17.85
C ALA A 62 -12.09 4.58 18.55
N GLU A 63 -12.18 4.33 19.86
CA GLU A 63 -13.36 4.58 20.69
C GLU A 63 -13.45 6.05 21.11
N SER A 64 -12.36 6.58 21.67
CA SER A 64 -12.36 7.90 22.33
C SER A 64 -11.67 9.02 21.57
N GLY A 65 -10.86 8.69 20.55
CA GLY A 65 -9.99 9.67 19.90
C GLY A 65 -8.76 10.07 20.73
N GLU A 66 -8.51 9.40 21.86
CA GLU A 66 -7.34 9.65 22.70
C GLU A 66 -6.04 9.26 21.98
N LEU A 67 -5.02 10.13 22.05
CA LEU A 67 -3.68 9.81 21.60
C LEU A 67 -3.02 8.87 22.61
N LEU A 68 -2.80 7.62 22.21
CA LEU A 68 -2.29 6.57 23.09
C LEU A 68 -0.76 6.58 23.12
N TRP A 69 -0.13 6.69 21.96
CA TRP A 69 1.33 6.69 21.84
C TRP A 69 1.78 7.40 20.56
N THR A 70 3.05 7.80 20.56
CA THR A 70 3.74 8.32 19.38
C THR A 70 5.11 7.66 19.24
N PHE A 71 5.58 7.54 18.01
CA PHE A 71 6.93 7.11 17.69
C PHE A 71 7.56 8.12 16.72
N PRO A 72 8.60 8.84 17.14
CA PRO A 72 9.27 9.81 16.26
C PRO A 72 10.06 9.08 15.18
N TRP A 73 9.89 9.48 13.92
CA TRP A 73 10.62 8.92 12.80
C TRP A 73 11.07 10.02 11.86
N LYS A 74 12.37 10.03 11.53
CA LYS A 74 12.98 11.05 10.68
C LYS A 74 13.00 10.61 9.23
N PHE A 75 12.52 11.50 8.37
CA PHE A 75 12.57 11.38 6.92
C PHE A 75 12.63 12.78 6.31
N ASN A 76 12.83 12.87 4.99
CA ASN A 76 13.27 14.12 4.37
C ASN A 76 12.16 15.05 3.87
N THR A 77 11.01 14.52 3.43
CA THR A 77 10.01 15.37 2.73
C THR A 77 8.58 14.99 3.05
N ALA A 78 8.14 13.82 2.63
CA ALA A 78 6.78 13.34 2.83
C ALA A 78 6.78 11.82 3.05
N VAL A 79 5.66 11.30 3.50
CA VAL A 79 5.36 9.88 3.67
C VAL A 79 4.04 9.63 2.97
N ALA A 80 4.08 8.91 1.85
CA ALA A 80 2.90 8.43 1.13
C ALA A 80 2.52 6.99 1.51
N PRO A 81 3.47 6.05 1.70
CA PRO A 81 3.14 4.72 2.20
C PRO A 81 2.53 4.82 3.58
N SER A 82 1.46 4.07 3.81
CA SER A 82 0.82 4.01 5.13
C SER A 82 1.62 3.10 6.07
N PRO A 83 1.49 3.25 7.40
CA PRO A 83 2.12 2.34 8.35
C PRO A 83 1.69 0.90 8.08
N LEU A 84 2.65 0.02 7.78
CA LEU A 84 2.37 -1.38 7.51
C LEU A 84 2.38 -2.16 8.81
N PHE A 85 1.21 -2.61 9.26
CA PHE A 85 1.10 -3.42 10.47
C PHE A 85 1.63 -4.84 10.23
N LEU A 86 2.61 -5.25 11.04
CA LEU A 86 3.28 -6.56 10.98
C LEU A 86 2.79 -7.52 12.08
N GLY A 87 1.71 -7.16 12.78
CA GLY A 87 1.22 -7.87 13.96
C GLY A 87 1.98 -7.54 15.24
N ASP A 88 1.35 -7.85 16.37
CA ASP A 88 1.93 -7.70 17.72
C ASP A 88 2.46 -6.29 18.02
N GLY A 89 1.72 -5.27 17.57
CA GLY A 89 2.08 -3.86 17.75
C GLY A 89 3.24 -3.38 16.87
N ARG A 90 3.78 -4.22 15.98
CA ARG A 90 4.89 -3.86 15.09
C ARG A 90 4.41 -3.18 13.82
N PHE A 91 5.11 -2.13 13.41
CA PHE A 91 4.84 -1.38 12.19
C PHE A 91 6.12 -1.14 11.40
N LEU A 92 6.08 -1.46 10.10
CA LEU A 92 7.08 -0.99 9.15
C LEU A 92 6.71 0.40 8.64
N LEU A 93 7.67 1.31 8.75
CA LEU A 93 7.58 2.68 8.27
C LEU A 93 8.61 2.88 7.16
N THR A 94 8.14 3.28 5.98
CA THR A 94 8.98 3.49 4.80
C THR A 94 8.50 4.69 3.99
N SER A 95 9.41 5.35 3.30
CA SER A 95 9.10 6.44 2.39
C SER A 95 10.21 6.62 1.34
N GLY A 96 9.91 7.39 0.30
CA GLY A 96 10.88 7.85 -0.68
C GLY A 96 11.87 8.87 -0.11
N TYR A 97 12.43 9.72 -0.97
CA TYR A 97 13.29 10.84 -0.57
C TYR A 97 14.47 10.45 0.33
N HIS A 98 15.12 9.31 0.12
CA HIS A 98 16.21 8.82 1.00
C HIS A 98 15.82 8.57 2.46
N ALA A 99 14.55 8.32 2.77
CA ALA A 99 14.14 7.88 4.10
C ALA A 99 14.67 6.47 4.40
N GLN A 100 15.14 6.28 5.63
CA GLN A 100 15.48 4.96 6.16
C GLN A 100 14.20 4.24 6.56
N THR A 101 14.03 3.00 6.08
CA THR A 101 12.94 2.13 6.51
C THR A 101 13.24 1.61 7.92
N VAL A 102 12.25 1.69 8.81
CA VAL A 102 12.36 1.22 10.19
C VAL A 102 11.17 0.37 10.58
N VAL A 103 11.35 -0.48 11.56
CA VAL A 103 10.29 -1.18 12.27
C VAL A 103 10.24 -0.63 13.69
N CYS A 104 9.06 -0.16 14.10
CA CYS A 104 8.79 0.22 15.48
C CYS A 104 7.73 -0.70 16.09
N GLN A 105 7.68 -0.78 17.42
CA GLN A 105 6.68 -1.55 18.15
C GLN A 105 6.02 -0.69 19.21
N ALA A 106 4.69 -0.63 19.15
CA ALA A 106 3.88 -0.07 20.22
C ALA A 106 3.47 -1.18 21.19
N THR A 107 3.60 -0.91 22.50
CA THR A 107 3.28 -1.85 23.58
C THR A 107 2.46 -1.14 24.65
N VAL A 108 1.69 -1.93 25.41
CA VAL A 108 0.98 -1.47 26.60
C VAL A 108 1.37 -2.34 27.79
N LYS A 109 1.72 -1.70 28.90
CA LYS A 109 2.04 -2.38 30.16
C LYS A 109 1.45 -1.59 31.31
N ASP A 110 0.69 -2.26 32.18
CA ASP A 110 0.04 -1.63 33.34
C ASP A 110 -0.80 -0.39 32.96
N GLY A 111 -1.44 -0.44 31.78
CA GLY A 111 -2.25 0.66 31.22
C GLY A 111 -1.44 1.79 30.57
N ALA A 112 -0.11 1.76 30.63
CA ALA A 112 0.76 2.75 30.01
C ALA A 112 1.22 2.31 28.61
N TRP A 113 0.98 3.16 27.62
CA TRP A 113 1.42 2.95 26.26
C TRP A 113 2.84 3.47 26.02
N SER A 114 3.59 2.78 25.17
CA SER A 114 4.90 3.23 24.70
C SER A 114 5.18 2.71 23.29
N ALA A 115 6.07 3.36 22.55
CA ALA A 115 6.54 2.86 21.28
C ALA A 115 8.05 3.05 21.14
N ALA A 116 8.72 2.07 20.55
CA ALA A 116 10.17 2.07 20.38
C ALA A 116 10.57 1.50 19.02
N GLU A 117 11.72 1.92 18.50
CA GLU A 117 12.35 1.27 17.36
C GLU A 117 12.85 -0.12 17.78
N ILE A 118 12.56 -1.12 16.96
CA ILE A 118 13.03 -2.50 17.16
C ILE A 118 13.98 -2.96 16.05
N THR A 119 13.88 -2.37 14.86
CA THR A 119 14.79 -2.66 13.75
C THR A 119 14.90 -1.44 12.84
N ALA A 120 16.10 -1.18 12.33
CA ALA A 120 16.33 -0.18 11.30
C ALA A 120 17.03 -0.88 10.12
N PHE A 121 16.47 -0.75 8.92
CA PHE A 121 17.10 -1.29 7.72
C PHE A 121 18.35 -0.47 7.40
N GLU A 122 19.24 -0.96 6.53
CA GLU A 122 20.33 -0.13 6.06
C GLU A 122 19.82 1.21 5.50
N PRO A 123 20.52 2.33 5.72
CA PRO A 123 20.12 3.59 5.14
C PRO A 123 20.30 3.58 3.61
N PRO A 124 19.50 4.35 2.85
CA PRO A 124 19.77 4.59 1.43
C PRO A 124 21.19 5.15 1.21
N PRO A 125 21.88 4.78 0.11
CA PRO A 125 21.37 4.03 -1.04
C PRO A 125 21.52 2.50 -0.91
N ARG A 126 21.89 1.97 0.27
CA ARG A 126 22.10 0.53 0.43
C ARG A 126 20.82 -0.21 0.78
N GLY A 127 20.10 0.25 1.81
CA GLY A 127 18.84 -0.40 2.17
C GLY A 127 17.67 -0.01 1.30
N TRP A 128 16.56 -0.68 1.59
CA TRP A 128 15.35 -0.65 0.79
C TRP A 128 14.33 0.37 1.30
N ASN A 129 13.57 0.97 0.38
CA ASN A 129 12.41 1.79 0.71
C ASN A 129 11.35 1.77 -0.41
N SER A 130 10.10 2.05 -0.04
CA SER A 130 9.00 2.31 -0.97
C SER A 130 8.62 3.79 -0.96
N GLU A 131 8.22 4.34 -2.11
CA GLU A 131 7.88 5.76 -2.23
C GLU A 131 6.38 6.04 -2.29
N VAL A 132 5.61 5.27 -3.06
CA VAL A 132 4.20 5.60 -3.35
C VAL A 132 3.25 4.65 -2.65
N HIS A 133 3.49 3.35 -2.76
CA HIS A 133 2.57 2.33 -2.26
C HIS A 133 3.06 1.71 -0.94
N THR A 134 2.12 1.46 -0.03
CA THR A 134 2.37 0.64 1.15
C THR A 134 2.78 -0.77 0.73
N PRO A 135 3.95 -1.27 1.17
CA PRO A 135 4.36 -2.66 0.92
C PRO A 135 3.33 -3.63 1.51
N ILE A 136 3.30 -4.87 1.00
CA ILE A 136 2.41 -5.92 1.50
C ILE A 136 3.21 -6.87 2.37
N PHE A 137 2.75 -7.08 3.60
CA PHE A 137 3.25 -8.13 4.48
C PHE A 137 2.45 -9.41 4.25
N TYR A 138 3.12 -10.49 3.87
CA TYR A 138 2.48 -11.78 3.58
C TYR A 138 3.44 -12.92 3.90
N ARG A 139 2.96 -13.93 4.65
CA ARG A 139 3.73 -15.13 5.04
C ARG A 139 5.13 -14.80 5.55
N ASP A 140 5.22 -13.87 6.51
CA ASP A 140 6.45 -13.42 7.15
C ASP A 140 7.47 -12.69 6.25
N HIS A 141 7.04 -12.24 5.07
CA HIS A 141 7.87 -11.49 4.13
C HIS A 141 7.21 -10.17 3.73
N ILE A 142 8.04 -9.20 3.32
CA ILE A 142 7.61 -7.89 2.85
C ILE A 142 7.82 -7.82 1.33
N TYR A 143 6.76 -7.49 0.61
CA TYR A 143 6.76 -7.36 -0.84
C TYR A 143 6.41 -5.94 -1.26
N GLY A 144 7.14 -5.42 -2.25
CA GLY A 144 6.79 -4.14 -2.83
C GLY A 144 7.79 -3.66 -3.87
N ILE A 145 7.57 -2.42 -4.31
CA ILE A 145 8.41 -1.77 -5.31
C ILE A 145 9.46 -0.90 -4.62
N GLY A 146 10.74 -1.22 -4.84
CA GLY A 146 11.84 -0.50 -4.21
C GLY A 146 12.24 0.77 -4.96
N LYS A 147 12.16 1.93 -4.32
CA LYS A 147 12.57 3.21 -4.91
C LYS A 147 14.09 3.29 -5.10
N VAL A 148 14.87 2.97 -4.06
CA VAL A 148 16.35 2.86 -4.19
C VAL A 148 16.72 1.79 -5.23
N ARG A 149 15.88 0.77 -5.38
CA ARG A 149 15.98 -0.29 -6.39
C ARG A 149 15.34 0.08 -7.74
N ARG A 150 15.16 1.37 -8.03
CA ARG A 150 14.73 1.90 -9.34
C ARG A 150 13.45 1.24 -9.89
N GLY A 151 12.50 0.97 -9.00
CA GLY A 151 11.21 0.41 -9.36
C GLY A 151 11.19 -1.11 -9.52
N MET A 152 12.23 -1.84 -9.08
CA MET A 152 12.19 -3.31 -9.09
C MET A 152 11.20 -3.85 -8.06
N TRP A 153 10.51 -4.93 -8.41
CA TRP A 153 9.73 -5.73 -7.46
C TRP A 153 10.70 -6.44 -6.53
N THR A 154 10.44 -6.40 -5.23
CA THR A 154 11.39 -6.87 -4.21
C THR A 154 10.65 -7.70 -3.17
N CYS A 155 11.30 -8.77 -2.71
CA CYS A 155 10.93 -9.51 -1.50
C CYS A 155 12.02 -9.30 -0.44
N LEU A 156 11.60 -8.99 0.78
CA LEU A 156 12.46 -8.79 1.94
C LEU A 156 12.05 -9.73 3.08
N ASP A 157 13.01 -10.06 3.93
CA ASP A 157 12.72 -10.50 5.29
C ASP A 157 12.35 -9.31 6.21
N LEU A 158 12.07 -9.59 7.48
CA LEU A 158 11.67 -8.58 8.47
C LEU A 158 12.83 -7.71 8.96
N GLU A 159 14.06 -8.15 8.74
CA GLU A 159 15.30 -7.45 9.04
C GLU A 159 15.70 -6.47 7.91
N GLY A 160 15.03 -6.57 6.76
CA GLY A 160 15.25 -5.71 5.60
C GLY A 160 16.29 -6.22 4.61
N ASN A 161 16.69 -7.50 4.74
CA ASN A 161 17.54 -8.14 3.76
C ASN A 161 16.73 -8.44 2.51
N GLU A 162 17.32 -8.15 1.36
CA GLU A 162 16.74 -8.48 0.06
C GLU A 162 16.92 -9.97 -0.23
N LEU A 163 15.82 -10.73 -0.22
CA LEU A 163 15.83 -12.14 -0.61
C LEU A 163 15.96 -12.27 -2.13
N TRP A 164 15.20 -11.46 -2.86
CA TRP A 164 15.32 -11.33 -4.31
C TRP A 164 14.73 -10.01 -4.82
N THR A 165 15.09 -9.65 -6.05
CA THR A 165 14.43 -8.59 -6.83
C THR A 165 14.05 -9.14 -8.21
N SER A 166 13.16 -8.45 -8.93
CA SER A 166 12.89 -8.73 -10.35
C SER A 166 14.08 -8.45 -11.28
N GLY A 167 15.21 -7.97 -10.74
CA GLY A 167 16.46 -7.77 -11.46
C GLY A 167 16.28 -6.95 -12.74
N ARG A 168 16.87 -7.44 -13.83
CA ARG A 168 16.73 -6.82 -15.16
C ARG A 168 15.52 -7.33 -15.94
N GLU A 169 14.78 -8.29 -15.39
CA GLU A 169 13.67 -8.96 -16.07
C GLU A 169 12.44 -8.05 -16.12
N ALA A 170 12.17 -7.32 -15.03
CA ALA A 170 11.04 -6.40 -14.97
C ALA A 170 11.33 -5.19 -14.07
N THR A 171 10.71 -4.06 -14.42
CA THR A 171 10.55 -2.88 -13.57
C THR A 171 9.08 -2.52 -13.48
N PHE A 172 8.70 -1.92 -12.37
CA PHE A 172 7.33 -1.55 -12.04
C PHE A 172 7.20 -0.04 -11.79
N GLY A 173 8.31 0.70 -11.85
CA GLY A 173 8.33 2.15 -11.66
C GLY A 173 7.72 2.55 -10.32
N MET A 174 6.54 3.18 -10.36
CA MET A 174 5.73 3.56 -9.20
C MET A 174 4.30 3.01 -9.31
N GLY A 175 4.13 1.88 -10.00
CA GLY A 175 2.81 1.29 -10.22
C GLY A 175 2.20 0.68 -8.96
N GLY A 176 0.88 0.58 -8.95
CA GLY A 176 0.14 -0.01 -7.84
C GLY A 176 0.12 -1.54 -7.88
N TYR A 177 -0.11 -2.16 -6.72
CA TYR A 177 -0.20 -3.60 -6.59
C TYR A 177 -1.20 -4.02 -5.53
N VAL A 178 -1.75 -5.22 -5.68
CA VAL A 178 -2.64 -5.88 -4.72
C VAL A 178 -2.34 -7.37 -4.67
N LEU A 179 -2.58 -8.00 -3.52
CA LEU A 179 -2.42 -9.43 -3.31
C LEU A 179 -3.80 -10.10 -3.18
N ALA A 180 -4.02 -11.18 -3.90
CA ALA A 180 -5.16 -12.07 -3.70
C ALA A 180 -4.74 -13.52 -3.98
N ASP A 181 -5.18 -14.47 -3.16
CA ASP A 181 -4.95 -15.91 -3.33
C ASP A 181 -3.49 -16.31 -3.57
N GLY A 182 -2.55 -15.61 -2.92
CA GLY A 182 -1.11 -15.85 -3.06
C GLY A 182 -0.50 -15.31 -4.36
N LEU A 183 -1.22 -14.46 -5.08
CA LEU A 183 -0.80 -13.84 -6.33
C LEU A 183 -0.83 -12.32 -6.23
N PHE A 184 0.28 -11.68 -6.59
CA PHE A 184 0.33 -10.24 -6.77
C PHE A 184 -0.14 -9.87 -8.17
N PHE A 185 -1.04 -8.89 -8.23
CA PHE A 185 -1.43 -8.18 -9.44
C PHE A 185 -0.74 -6.82 -9.38
N ALA A 186 0.37 -6.67 -10.11
CA ALA A 186 1.23 -5.50 -10.03
C ALA A 186 1.30 -4.76 -11.37
N LEU A 187 1.06 -3.45 -11.35
CA LEU A 187 1.17 -2.59 -12.52
C LEU A 187 2.59 -2.05 -12.65
N ASP A 188 3.04 -1.90 -13.89
CA ASP A 188 4.14 -1.01 -14.23
C ASP A 188 3.63 0.41 -14.35
N GLY A 189 4.10 1.29 -13.46
CA GLY A 189 3.67 2.68 -13.39
C GLY A 189 4.07 3.55 -14.58
N LYS A 190 4.95 3.06 -15.46
CA LYS A 190 5.34 3.75 -16.70
C LYS A 190 4.61 3.22 -17.92
N THR A 191 4.47 1.90 -18.03
CA THR A 191 3.94 1.27 -19.24
C THR A 191 2.46 0.92 -19.14
N GLY A 192 1.93 0.70 -17.93
CA GLY A 192 0.58 0.17 -17.73
C GLY A 192 0.47 -1.34 -17.94
N ALA A 193 1.60 -2.05 -18.04
CA ALA A 193 1.62 -3.51 -18.04
C ALA A 193 1.18 -4.04 -16.68
N LEU A 194 0.17 -4.92 -16.67
CA LEU A 194 -0.25 -5.68 -15.51
C LEU A 194 0.47 -7.02 -15.51
N ARG A 195 1.11 -7.35 -14.40
CA ARG A 195 1.79 -8.63 -14.18
C ARG A 195 1.15 -9.41 -13.04
N LEU A 196 1.02 -10.71 -13.25
CA LEU A 196 0.65 -11.67 -12.24
C LEU A 196 1.93 -12.32 -11.71
N ILE A 197 2.20 -12.21 -10.41
CA ILE A 197 3.44 -12.67 -9.80
C ILE A 197 3.10 -13.57 -8.62
N ASP A 198 3.76 -14.72 -8.52
CA ASP A 198 3.60 -15.63 -7.39
C ASP A 198 4.20 -15.02 -6.10
N ALA A 199 3.48 -15.10 -4.99
CA ALA A 199 3.90 -14.58 -3.69
C ALA A 199 4.81 -15.57 -2.92
N THR A 200 5.83 -16.11 -3.59
CA THR A 200 6.90 -16.89 -2.96
C THR A 200 8.02 -15.99 -2.43
N ALA A 201 8.76 -16.48 -1.45
CA ALA A 201 10.00 -15.85 -0.97
C ALA A 201 11.26 -16.41 -1.65
N ASP A 202 11.14 -17.45 -2.48
CA ASP A 202 12.29 -18.16 -3.04
C ASP A 202 12.95 -17.42 -4.21
N GLU A 203 12.13 -16.86 -5.11
CA GLU A 203 12.59 -16.16 -6.31
C GLU A 203 11.53 -15.21 -6.88
N TYR A 204 11.94 -14.32 -7.79
CA TYR A 204 10.99 -13.60 -8.62
C TYR A 204 10.33 -14.56 -9.63
N ARG A 205 9.02 -14.75 -9.52
CA ARG A 205 8.26 -15.66 -10.38
C ARG A 205 7.04 -14.97 -11.00
N GLN A 206 7.23 -14.41 -12.19
CA GLN A 206 6.16 -13.87 -13.02
C GLN A 206 5.42 -15.00 -13.74
N LEU A 207 4.09 -15.04 -13.60
CA LEU A 207 3.24 -16.07 -14.20
C LEU A 207 2.58 -15.59 -15.50
N ALA A 208 2.22 -14.32 -15.58
CA ALA A 208 1.57 -13.75 -16.75
C ALA A 208 1.81 -12.22 -16.83
N GLU A 209 1.65 -11.68 -18.04
CA GLU A 209 1.70 -10.24 -18.31
C GLU A 209 0.68 -9.86 -19.37
N ALA A 210 0.05 -8.69 -19.21
CA ALA A 210 -0.77 -8.07 -20.25
C ALA A 210 -0.61 -6.54 -20.23
N LEU A 211 -0.43 -5.93 -21.40
CA LEU A 211 -0.45 -4.48 -21.54
C LEU A 211 -1.90 -4.00 -21.66
N LEU A 212 -2.45 -3.43 -20.58
CA LEU A 212 -3.87 -3.10 -20.48
C LEU A 212 -4.13 -1.60 -20.38
N LEU A 213 -3.18 -0.84 -19.85
CA LEU A 213 -3.24 0.61 -19.74
C LEU A 213 -2.11 1.23 -20.57
N ALA A 214 -2.24 2.52 -20.91
CA ALA A 214 -1.24 3.23 -21.71
C ALA A 214 -1.15 4.73 -21.36
N GLY A 215 -1.91 5.20 -20.37
CA GLY A 215 -1.81 6.58 -19.88
C GLY A 215 -0.48 6.84 -19.18
N PRO A 216 -0.09 8.12 -19.03
CA PRO A 216 1.04 8.49 -18.19
C PRO A 216 0.74 8.16 -16.72
N ASP A 217 1.79 7.91 -15.95
CA ASP A 217 1.76 7.78 -14.48
C ASP A 217 0.69 6.81 -13.96
N VAL A 218 0.81 5.53 -14.33
CA VAL A 218 -0.13 4.46 -13.96
C VAL A 218 0.09 4.00 -12.51
N TRP A 219 -0.07 4.92 -11.56
CA TRP A 219 0.25 4.71 -10.14
C TRP A 219 -0.99 4.43 -9.29
N ALA A 220 -2.16 4.27 -9.91
CA ALA A 220 -3.37 3.96 -9.14
C ALA A 220 -3.30 2.54 -8.56
N PRO A 221 -3.59 2.34 -7.26
CA PRO A 221 -3.62 1.01 -6.67
C PRO A 221 -4.75 0.18 -7.30
N PRO A 222 -4.48 -1.07 -7.73
CA PRO A 222 -5.52 -1.99 -8.13
C PRO A 222 -6.44 -2.36 -6.95
N VAL A 223 -7.70 -2.70 -7.25
CA VAL A 223 -8.67 -3.17 -6.25
C VAL A 223 -9.30 -4.47 -6.74
N ILE A 224 -9.41 -5.46 -5.86
CA ILE A 224 -10.10 -6.72 -6.13
C ILE A 224 -11.37 -6.81 -5.29
N SER A 225 -12.50 -7.15 -5.90
CA SER A 225 -13.74 -7.46 -5.21
C SER A 225 -14.58 -8.44 -6.02
N GLY A 226 -15.07 -9.52 -5.41
CA GLY A 226 -15.95 -10.49 -6.07
C GLY A 226 -15.35 -11.10 -7.35
N GLY A 227 -14.05 -11.37 -7.38
CA GLY A 227 -13.36 -11.89 -8.57
C GLY A 227 -13.18 -10.87 -9.70
N LYS A 228 -13.43 -9.57 -9.44
CA LYS A 228 -13.20 -8.49 -10.40
C LYS A 228 -12.01 -7.65 -9.96
N LEU A 229 -11.06 -7.46 -10.86
CA LEU A 229 -9.91 -6.58 -10.69
C LEU A 229 -10.17 -5.25 -11.39
N LEU A 230 -10.17 -4.16 -10.62
CA LEU A 230 -10.28 -2.80 -11.09
C LEU A 230 -8.89 -2.17 -11.18
N ILE A 231 -8.51 -1.69 -12.35
CA ILE A 231 -7.26 -0.95 -12.60
C ILE A 231 -7.56 0.31 -13.39
N ARG A 232 -6.80 1.39 -13.18
CA ARG A 232 -7.03 2.65 -13.90
C ARG A 232 -5.74 3.40 -14.21
N ASP A 233 -5.80 4.20 -15.27
CA ASP A 233 -4.92 5.34 -15.50
C ASP A 233 -5.76 6.63 -15.50
N LEU A 234 -5.17 7.78 -15.82
CA LEU A 234 -5.89 9.06 -15.82
C LEU A 234 -7.08 9.13 -16.80
N GLY A 235 -7.10 8.30 -17.86
CA GLY A 235 -8.12 8.34 -18.90
C GLY A 235 -9.10 7.17 -18.88
N LYS A 236 -8.76 6.04 -18.25
CA LYS A 236 -9.55 4.80 -18.29
C LYS A 236 -9.60 4.09 -16.96
N LEU A 237 -10.73 3.44 -16.70
CA LEU A 237 -10.93 2.44 -15.66
C LEU A 237 -11.32 1.13 -16.34
N LEU A 238 -10.58 0.06 -16.07
CA LEU A 238 -10.85 -1.28 -16.57
C LEU A 238 -11.33 -2.17 -15.43
N CYS A 239 -12.24 -3.09 -15.77
CA CYS A 239 -12.72 -4.14 -14.88
C CYS A 239 -12.43 -5.48 -15.55
N LEU A 240 -11.55 -6.27 -14.95
CA LEU A 240 -11.13 -7.57 -15.46
C LEU A 240 -11.76 -8.67 -14.60
N ASP A 241 -12.25 -9.72 -15.24
CA ASP A 241 -12.59 -10.95 -14.52
C ASP A 241 -11.31 -11.72 -14.21
N VAL A 242 -11.05 -11.91 -12.92
CA VAL A 242 -9.90 -12.65 -12.40
C VAL A 242 -10.34 -13.81 -11.50
N SER A 243 -11.62 -14.18 -11.56
CA SER A 243 -12.12 -15.35 -10.84
C SER A 243 -11.52 -16.65 -11.40
N ALA A 244 -11.20 -17.58 -10.51
CA ALA A 244 -10.75 -18.91 -10.89
C ALA A 244 -11.93 -19.70 -11.48
N GLY A 245 -12.23 -19.52 -12.77
CA GLY A 245 -13.32 -20.24 -13.43
C GLY A 245 -13.86 -19.63 -14.71
N ASN A 246 -13.03 -19.58 -15.78
CA ASN A 246 -13.40 -19.78 -17.19
C ASN A 246 -12.18 -19.54 -18.09
N ALA A 247 -11.09 -20.28 -17.87
CA ALA A 247 -10.11 -20.45 -18.94
C ALA A 247 -10.81 -21.27 -20.03
N PRO A 248 -10.99 -20.76 -21.27
CA PRO A 248 -11.50 -21.60 -22.34
C PRO A 248 -10.56 -22.79 -22.50
N SER A 249 -11.12 -24.00 -22.42
CA SER A 249 -10.40 -25.21 -22.81
C SER A 249 -9.82 -25.02 -24.21
N PRO A 250 -8.59 -25.48 -24.50
CA PRO A 250 -7.89 -25.23 -25.77
C PRO A 250 -8.51 -25.96 -27.00
N THR A 251 -9.81 -26.25 -26.99
CA THR A 251 -10.50 -27.06 -27.99
C THR A 251 -11.60 -26.36 -28.77
N ASP A 252 -11.80 -25.03 -28.66
CA ASP A 252 -12.81 -24.35 -29.48
C ASP A 252 -12.19 -23.39 -30.51
N SER A 253 -11.47 -23.97 -31.46
CA SER A 253 -11.10 -23.29 -32.70
C SER A 253 -12.29 -23.28 -33.65
N THR A 254 -13.18 -22.30 -33.52
CA THR A 254 -13.85 -21.55 -34.61
C THR A 254 -15.06 -20.76 -34.09
N GLN A 255 -14.86 -19.51 -33.67
CA GLN A 255 -15.90 -18.50 -33.86
C GLN A 255 -15.29 -17.21 -34.39
N THR A 256 -15.61 -16.96 -35.66
CA THR A 256 -15.37 -15.75 -36.42
C THR A 256 -15.93 -14.55 -35.67
N LEU A 257 -15.07 -13.61 -35.27
CA LEU A 257 -15.47 -12.30 -34.76
C LEU A 257 -16.09 -11.49 -35.91
N THR A 258 -17.41 -11.48 -36.02
CA THR A 258 -18.12 -10.43 -36.76
C THR A 258 -18.01 -9.12 -35.98
N GLN A 259 -17.25 -8.17 -36.52
CA GLN A 259 -17.26 -6.78 -36.08
C GLN A 259 -18.62 -6.16 -36.42
N SER A 260 -19.41 -5.79 -35.41
CA SER A 260 -20.50 -4.83 -35.57
C SER A 260 -19.91 -3.42 -35.46
N VAL A 261 -19.82 -2.73 -36.60
CA VAL A 261 -19.54 -1.30 -36.68
C VAL A 261 -20.88 -0.59 -36.53
N ASP A 262 -21.14 0.03 -35.38
CA ASP A 262 -22.23 0.99 -35.26
C ASP A 262 -21.76 2.32 -35.85
N SER A 263 -22.24 2.59 -37.07
CA SER A 263 -22.15 3.91 -37.69
C SER A 263 -23.11 4.87 -36.98
N LEU A 264 -22.54 5.89 -36.35
CA LEU A 264 -23.28 7.08 -35.93
C LEU A 264 -23.76 7.83 -37.19
N GLY A 265 -25.05 7.71 -37.49
CA GLY A 265 -25.73 8.52 -38.49
C GLY A 265 -25.93 9.96 -37.99
N GLY A 266 -25.52 10.93 -38.81
CA GLY A 266 -25.98 12.31 -38.72
C GLY A 266 -26.69 12.68 -40.02
N GLY A 267 -27.80 13.42 -39.90
CA GLY A 267 -28.56 13.99 -41.02
C GLY A 267 -29.87 13.28 -41.31
#